data_AF-A0A763GND8-F1
#
_entry.id   AF-A0A763GND8-F1
#
_cell.length_a   1.000
_cell.length_b   1.000
_cell.length_c   1.000
_cell.angle_alpha   90.00
_cell.angle_beta   90.00
_cell.angle_gamma   90.00
#
_symmetry.space_group_name_H-M   'P 1'
#
loop_
_entity.id
_entity.type
_entity.pdbx_description
1 polymer ?
#
loop_
_entity_poly.entity_id
_entity_poly.type
_entity_poly.pdbx_seq_one_letter_code
_entity_poly.pdbx_strand_id
1 'polypeptide(L)'
;MKEEFTKEEIEQVTACLKDLPVHLGKILRETAEIMKEIFAENIELRNILATYQSSDYLSLDELATELLGNYYDAQFTNGDRIRLKRRPEILGTVGEHKVIWLMGGTANAYDVYFDHLQSENPLPVIASALESLPEACDQKQ
;
A
#
# COMPACT_ATOMS: atom_id res chain seq x y z
N MET A 1 -28.43 -57.02 18.59
CA MET A 1 -27.17 -57.45 19.23
C MET A 1 -26.42 -56.20 19.60
N LYS A 2 -25.99 -56.05 20.86
CA LYS A 2 -25.00 -55.02 21.21
C LYS A 2 -23.64 -55.64 20.95
N GLU A 3 -22.84 -55.00 20.10
CA GLU A 3 -21.45 -55.39 19.92
C GLU A 3 -20.74 -55.19 21.27
N GLU A 4 -20.26 -56.28 21.87
CA GLU A 4 -19.46 -56.23 23.08
C GLU A 4 -17.98 -56.10 22.68
N PHE A 5 -17.36 -55.00 23.08
CA PHE A 5 -15.95 -54.73 22.82
C PHE A 5 -15.06 -55.77 23.52
N THR A 6 -14.02 -56.21 22.82
CA THR A 6 -13.03 -57.16 23.35
C THR A 6 -12.14 -56.49 24.38
N LYS A 7 -11.56 -57.29 25.28
CA LYS A 7 -10.67 -56.81 26.35
C LYS A 7 -9.44 -56.08 25.78
N GLU A 8 -8.88 -56.56 24.67
CA GLU A 8 -7.74 -55.95 24.00
C GLU A 8 -8.08 -54.58 23.39
N GLU A 9 -9.28 -54.41 22.83
CA GLU A 9 -9.75 -53.10 22.34
C GLU A 9 -9.90 -52.09 23.47
N ILE A 10 -10.43 -52.53 24.62
CA ILE A 10 -10.54 -51.68 25.82
C ILE A 10 -9.16 -51.28 26.35
N GLU A 11 -8.20 -52.21 26.39
CA GLU A 11 -6.84 -51.94 26.85
C GLU A 11 -6.09 -50.97 25.93
N GLN A 12 -6.23 -51.10 24.61
CA GLN A 12 -5.64 -50.18 23.63
C GLN A 12 -6.22 -48.76 23.73
N VAL A 13 -7.55 -48.63 23.82
CA VAL A 13 -8.20 -47.32 23.98
C VAL A 13 -7.78 -46.68 25.31
N THR A 14 -7.66 -47.47 26.38
CA THR A 14 -7.24 -46.97 27.70
C THR A 14 -5.78 -46.49 27.68
N ALA A 15 -4.89 -47.17 26.95
CA ALA A 15 -3.52 -46.73 26.76
C ALA A 15 -3.47 -45.39 25.99
N CYS A 16 -4.19 -45.28 24.88
CA CYS A 16 -4.30 -44.03 24.12
C CYS A 16 -4.86 -42.86 24.96
N LEU A 17 -5.87 -43.13 25.79
CA LEU A 17 -6.47 -42.12 26.67
C LEU A 17 -5.54 -41.67 27.81
N LYS A 18 -4.57 -42.50 28.22
CA LYS A 18 -3.56 -42.12 29.22
C LYS A 18 -2.47 -41.23 28.64
N ASP A 19 -2.15 -41.39 27.36
CA ASP A 19 -1.10 -40.62 26.69
C ASP A 19 -1.61 -39.28 26.12
N LEU A 20 -2.92 -39.18 25.90
CA LEU A 20 -3.58 -37.99 25.37
C LEU A 20 -3.36 -36.72 26.22
N PRO A 21 -3.47 -36.73 27.57
CA PRO A 21 -3.22 -35.55 28.40
C PRO A 21 -1.77 -35.06 28.32
N VAL A 22 -0.81 -35.96 28.15
CA VAL A 22 0.62 -35.62 27.99
C VAL A 22 0.84 -34.91 26.67
N HIS A 23 0.26 -35.42 25.58
CA HIS A 23 0.33 -34.80 24.26
C HIS A 23 -0.38 -33.45 24.22
N LEU A 24 -1.61 -33.36 24.73
CA LEU A 24 -2.35 -32.10 24.85
C LEU A 24 -1.59 -31.08 25.70
N GLY A 25 -1.01 -31.51 26.83
CA GLY A 25 -0.22 -30.65 27.71
C GLY A 25 1.06 -30.12 27.05
N LYS A 26 1.67 -30.89 26.14
CA LYS A 26 2.81 -30.45 25.34
C LYS A 26 2.40 -29.39 24.31
N ILE A 27 1.35 -29.67 23.54
CA ILE A 27 0.83 -28.75 22.51
C ILE A 27 0.41 -27.42 23.14
N LEU A 28 -0.30 -27.45 24.27
CA LEU A 28 -0.70 -26.24 24.99
C LEU A 28 0.48 -25.40 25.46
N ARG A 29 1.57 -26.05 25.91
CA ARG A 29 2.80 -25.35 26.31
C ARG A 29 3.51 -24.71 25.13
N GLU A 30 3.68 -25.45 24.04
CA GLU A 30 4.29 -24.92 22.80
C GLU A 30 3.48 -23.75 22.25
N THR A 31 2.15 -23.85 22.27
CA THR A 31 1.26 -22.77 21.82
C THR A 31 1.36 -21.53 22.73
N ALA A 32 1.51 -21.72 24.04
CA ALA A 32 1.69 -20.63 24.99
C ALA A 32 3.01 -19.88 24.78
N GLU A 33 4.10 -20.58 24.44
CA GLU A 33 5.38 -19.93 24.11
C GLU A 33 5.28 -19.13 22.80
N ILE A 34 4.66 -19.68 21.75
CA ILE A 34 4.41 -18.93 20.50
C ILE A 34 3.57 -17.68 20.76
N MET A 35 2.53 -17.78 21.60
CA MET A 35 1.73 -16.61 21.97
C MET A 35 2.57 -15.54 22.68
N LYS A 36 3.49 -15.92 23.57
CA LYS A 36 4.39 -14.95 24.23
C LYS A 36 5.28 -14.22 23.23
N GLU A 37 5.84 -14.93 22.26
CA GLU A 37 6.66 -14.34 21.20
C GLU A 37 5.85 -13.32 20.39
N ILE A 38 4.63 -13.68 19.96
CA ILE A 38 3.72 -12.78 19.24
C ILE A 38 3.40 -11.53 20.10
N PHE A 39 3.16 -11.69 21.40
CA PHE A 39 2.90 -10.55 22.27
C PHE A 39 4.13 -9.64 22.42
N ALA A 40 5.34 -10.20 22.49
CA ALA A 40 6.57 -9.43 22.56
C ALA A 40 6.80 -8.61 21.29
N GLU A 41 6.65 -9.23 20.12
CA GLU A 41 6.71 -8.55 18.82
C GLU A 41 5.65 -7.46 18.71
N ASN A 42 4.42 -7.70 19.20
CA ASN A 42 3.36 -6.69 19.19
C ASN A 42 3.71 -5.47 20.06
N ILE A 43 4.33 -5.68 21.22
CA ILE A 43 4.79 -4.60 22.09
C ILE A 43 5.90 -3.80 21.40
N GLU A 44 6.85 -4.47 20.76
CA GLU A 44 7.93 -3.81 20.01
C GLU A 44 7.37 -2.95 18.87
N LEU A 45 6.45 -3.49 18.07
CA LEU A 45 5.78 -2.76 17.00
C LEU A 45 4.99 -1.54 17.53
N ARG A 46 4.31 -1.68 18.66
CA ARG A 46 3.62 -0.55 19.31
C ARG A 46 4.59 0.52 19.78
N ASN A 47 5.74 0.13 20.34
CA ASN A 47 6.77 1.09 20.76
C ASN A 47 7.37 1.81 19.55
N ILE A 48 7.65 1.10 18.46
CA ILE A 48 8.09 1.70 17.19
C ILE A 48 7.04 2.70 16.70
N LEU A 49 5.76 2.31 16.65
CA LEU A 49 4.66 3.18 16.22
C LEU A 49 4.53 4.43 17.09
N ALA A 50 4.65 4.27 18.42
CA ALA A 50 4.62 5.37 19.38
C ALA A 50 5.80 6.34 19.18
N THR A 51 6.96 5.83 18.74
CA THR A 51 8.13 6.66 18.42
C THR A 51 7.89 7.54 17.18
N TYR A 52 7.16 7.03 16.18
CA TYR A 52 6.74 7.83 15.02
C TYR A 52 5.55 8.75 15.33
N GLN A 53 4.79 8.48 16.38
CA GLN A 53 3.67 9.32 16.84
C GLN A 53 4.09 10.40 17.84
N SER A 54 5.33 10.42 18.32
CA SER A 54 5.80 11.48 19.23
C SER A 54 6.27 12.71 18.44
N SER A 55 5.41 13.73 18.47
CA SER A 55 5.67 15.17 18.37
C SER A 55 6.20 15.83 17.09
N ASP A 56 6.76 15.11 16.11
CA ASP A 56 7.34 15.76 14.91
C ASP A 56 6.55 15.56 13.61
N TYR A 57 5.48 14.77 13.63
CA TYR A 57 4.63 14.54 12.47
C TYR A 57 3.22 15.10 12.71
N LEU A 58 2.77 15.96 11.80
CA LEU A 58 1.38 16.43 11.72
C LEU A 58 0.43 15.22 11.77
N SER A 59 -0.68 15.36 12.48
CA SER A 59 -1.73 14.34 12.43
C SER A 59 -2.21 14.15 10.99
N LEU A 60 -2.65 12.95 10.61
CA LEU A 60 -3.12 12.68 9.24
C LEU A 60 -4.24 13.65 8.80
N ASP A 61 -5.07 14.10 9.74
CA ASP A 61 -6.15 15.06 9.51
C ASP A 61 -5.63 16.50 9.32
N GLU A 62 -4.62 16.91 10.09
CA GLU A 62 -3.94 18.20 9.90
C GLU A 62 -3.14 18.22 8.60
N LEU A 63 -2.49 17.11 8.25
CA LEU A 63 -1.78 16.93 6.98
C LEU A 63 -2.75 17.10 5.81
N ALA A 64 -3.92 16.45 5.86
CA ALA A 64 -4.96 16.60 4.84
C ALA A 64 -5.44 18.04 4.71
N THR A 65 -5.61 18.74 5.84
CA THR A 65 -6.10 20.13 5.88
C THR A 65 -5.06 21.14 5.39
N GLU A 66 -3.78 20.96 5.73
CA GLU A 66 -2.68 21.83 5.25
C GLU A 66 -2.38 21.60 3.76
N LEU A 67 -2.55 20.37 3.27
CA LEU A 67 -2.47 20.03 1.84
C LEU A 67 -3.63 20.62 1.03
N LEU A 68 -4.84 20.67 1.61
CA LEU A 68 -6.01 21.24 0.95
C LEU A 68 -5.89 22.77 0.75
N GLY A 69 -5.10 23.46 1.58
CA GLY A 69 -5.00 24.92 1.58
C GLY A 69 -4.04 25.54 0.55
N ASN A 70 -3.05 24.79 0.07
CA ASN A 70 -1.90 25.37 -0.66
C ASN A 70 -1.62 24.79 -2.07
N TYR A 71 -2.33 23.75 -2.52
CA TYR A 71 -1.86 22.95 -3.68
C TYR A 71 -2.78 22.89 -4.92
N TYR A 72 -3.87 23.65 -4.96
CA TYR A 72 -4.90 23.49 -6.01
C TYR A 72 -4.82 24.39 -7.25
N ASP A 73 -3.71 25.07 -7.52
CA ASP A 73 -3.51 25.61 -8.86
C ASP A 73 -2.99 24.48 -9.76
N ALA A 74 -3.94 23.72 -10.32
CA ALA A 74 -3.67 22.80 -11.41
C ALA A 74 -3.04 23.59 -12.56
N GLN A 75 -1.74 23.37 -12.80
CA GLN A 75 -0.98 24.07 -13.84
C GLN A 75 -1.42 23.68 -15.25
N PHE A 76 -2.08 22.54 -15.38
CA PHE A 76 -2.56 21.96 -16.63
C PHE A 76 -3.96 21.35 -16.44
N THR A 77 -4.75 21.37 -17.50
CA THR A 77 -6.07 20.75 -17.61
C THR A 77 -5.97 19.45 -18.40
N ASN A 78 -6.87 18.50 -18.13
CA ASN A 78 -6.98 17.29 -18.93
C ASN A 78 -7.28 17.65 -20.40
N GLY A 79 -6.48 17.11 -21.32
CA GLY A 79 -6.50 17.45 -22.74
C GLY A 79 -5.41 18.44 -23.17
N ASP A 80 -4.73 19.11 -22.25
CA ASP A 80 -3.67 20.07 -22.60
C ASP A 80 -2.54 19.40 -23.36
N ARG A 81 -2.09 20.06 -24.43
CA ARG A 81 -0.90 19.65 -25.19
C ARG A 81 0.34 20.14 -24.47
N ILE A 82 1.25 19.21 -24.23
CA ILE A 82 2.49 19.48 -23.51
C ILE A 82 3.70 18.91 -24.24
N ARG A 83 4.88 19.36 -23.82
CA ARG A 83 6.17 18.75 -24.13
C ARG A 83 7.03 18.61 -22.87
N LEU A 84 8.03 17.75 -22.91
CA LEU A 84 9.01 17.65 -21.82
C LEU A 84 10.03 18.80 -21.90
N LYS A 85 10.26 19.52 -20.78
CA LYS A 85 11.24 20.64 -20.73
C LYS A 85 12.65 20.23 -21.17
N ARG A 86 13.10 19.05 -20.73
CA ARG A 86 14.46 18.53 -21.03
C ARG A 86 14.57 17.80 -22.35
N ARG A 87 13.43 17.43 -22.95
CA ARG A 87 13.31 16.72 -24.23
C ARG A 87 12.16 17.31 -25.04
N PRO A 88 12.30 18.55 -25.56
CA PRO A 88 11.20 19.28 -26.20
C PRO A 88 10.60 18.58 -27.43
N GLU A 89 11.33 17.65 -28.03
CA GLU A 89 10.90 16.78 -29.12
C GLU A 89 9.86 15.73 -28.69
N ILE A 90 9.78 15.43 -27.38
CA ILE A 90 8.80 14.50 -26.81
C ILE A 90 7.54 15.27 -26.46
N LEU A 91 6.48 15.01 -27.24
CA LEU A 91 5.15 15.61 -27.09
C LEU A 91 4.18 14.61 -26.46
N GLY A 92 3.14 15.15 -25.82
CA GLY A 92 2.05 14.36 -25.27
C GLY A 92 0.85 15.19 -24.87
N THR A 93 -0.17 14.48 -24.39
CA THR A 93 -1.42 15.05 -23.89
C THR A 93 -1.58 14.74 -22.41
N VAL A 94 -1.96 15.76 -21.65
CA VAL A 94 -2.25 15.64 -20.21
C VAL A 94 -3.54 14.88 -19.98
N GLY A 95 -3.53 13.95 -19.04
CA GLY A 95 -4.65 13.18 -18.55
C GLY A 95 -5.03 13.56 -17.13
N GLU A 96 -5.25 12.56 -16.27
CA GLU A 96 -5.66 12.76 -14.88
C GLU A 96 -4.55 13.42 -14.04
N HIS A 97 -4.95 14.38 -13.19
CA HIS A 97 -4.07 15.00 -12.20
C HIS A 97 -3.89 14.09 -10.99
N LYS A 98 -2.66 13.98 -10.49
CA LYS A 98 -2.29 13.17 -9.34
C LYS A 98 -1.35 13.94 -8.43
N VAL A 99 -1.51 13.76 -7.13
CA VAL A 99 -0.54 14.22 -6.13
C VAL A 99 0.36 13.04 -5.76
N ILE A 100 1.68 13.20 -5.94
CA ILE A 100 2.66 12.17 -5.60
C ILE A 100 3.55 12.61 -4.44
N TRP A 101 3.99 11.63 -3.64
CA TRP A 101 4.88 11.81 -2.51
C TRP A 101 6.31 11.47 -2.92
N LEU A 102 7.22 12.44 -2.83
CA LEU A 102 8.65 12.26 -3.08
C LEU A 102 9.41 12.42 -1.75
N MET A 103 10.63 11.89 -1.66
CA MET A 103 11.44 11.95 -0.43
C MET A 103 11.75 13.39 0.05
N GLY A 104 11.52 14.41 -0.78
CA GLY A 104 11.73 15.82 -0.45
C GLY A 104 10.45 16.66 -0.37
N GLY A 105 9.26 16.05 -0.43
CA GLY A 105 7.97 16.74 -0.38
C GLY A 105 6.94 16.20 -1.37
N THR A 106 5.79 16.86 -1.46
CA THR A 106 4.74 16.54 -2.43
C THR A 106 4.99 17.21 -3.77
N ALA A 107 4.55 16.58 -4.85
CA ALA A 107 4.61 17.16 -6.19
C ALA A 107 3.31 16.88 -6.96
N ASN A 108 2.91 17.86 -7.77
CA ASN A 108 1.85 17.66 -8.76
C ASN A 108 2.41 16.85 -9.92
N ALA A 109 1.73 15.75 -10.24
CA ALA A 109 2.00 14.93 -11.40
C ALA A 109 0.74 14.79 -12.25
N TYR A 110 0.94 14.47 -13.51
CA TYR A 110 -0.13 14.22 -14.46
C TYR A 110 0.16 12.92 -15.17
N ASP A 111 -0.89 12.15 -15.44
CA ASP A 111 -0.82 11.09 -16.42
C ASP A 111 -0.59 11.73 -17.80
N VAL A 112 0.45 11.29 -18.51
CA VAL A 112 0.79 11.83 -19.83
C VAL A 112 0.75 10.71 -20.85
N TYR A 113 -0.03 10.94 -21.91
CA TYR A 113 -0.07 10.10 -23.11
C TYR A 113 0.92 10.66 -24.12
N PHE A 114 2.05 9.98 -24.28
CA PHE A 114 3.10 10.42 -25.20
C PHE A 114 2.84 9.92 -26.63
N ASP A 115 2.85 10.83 -27.59
CA ASP A 115 2.51 10.54 -29.00
C ASP A 115 3.40 9.44 -29.61
N HIS A 116 4.67 9.41 -29.21
CA HIS A 116 5.68 8.53 -29.77
C HIS A 116 5.66 7.11 -29.17
N LEU A 117 4.92 6.88 -28.08
CA LEU A 117 5.00 5.60 -27.35
C LEU A 117 3.98 4.56 -27.81
N GLN A 118 3.00 4.90 -28.67
CA GLN A 118 1.90 4.00 -29.12
C GLN A 118 1.31 3.11 -28.00
N SER A 119 1.43 3.55 -26.75
CA SER A 119 1.08 2.81 -25.55
C SER A 119 -0.20 3.40 -25.02
N GLU A 120 -1.21 2.56 -24.80
CA GLU A 120 -2.46 2.97 -24.17
C GLU A 120 -2.29 3.34 -22.69
N ASN A 121 -1.17 2.94 -22.09
CA ASN A 121 -0.87 3.24 -20.69
C ASN A 121 -0.20 4.61 -20.57
N PRO A 122 -0.81 5.57 -19.86
CA PRO A 122 -0.19 6.85 -19.58
C PRO A 122 1.00 6.67 -18.62
N LEU A 123 1.97 7.57 -18.73
CA LEU A 123 3.08 7.63 -17.79
C LEU A 123 2.89 8.80 -16.83
N PRO A 124 3.06 8.61 -15.51
CA PRO A 124 3.00 9.71 -14.57
C PRO A 124 4.23 10.61 -14.72
N VAL A 125 4.02 11.90 -14.96
CA VAL A 125 5.08 12.91 -15.13
C VAL A 125 4.83 14.09 -14.21
N ILE A 126 5.88 14.54 -13.50
CA ILE A 126 5.80 15.69 -12.61
C ILE A 126 5.56 16.97 -13.41
N ALA A 127 4.61 17.80 -12.98
CA ALA A 127 4.20 19.05 -13.62
C ALA A 127 5.38 19.97 -13.93
N SER A 128 6.37 20.06 -13.03
CA SER A 128 7.57 20.87 -13.21
C SER A 128 8.43 20.46 -14.41
N ALA A 129 8.28 19.23 -14.91
CA ALA A 129 8.96 18.71 -16.09
C ALA A 129 8.19 18.95 -17.40
N LEU A 130 6.97 19.50 -17.32
CA LEU A 130 6.09 19.76 -18.45
C LEU A 130 6.09 21.25 -18.84
N GLU A 131 5.97 21.51 -20.13
CA GLU A 131 5.73 22.83 -20.70
C GLU A 131 4.43 22.79 -21.51
N SER A 132 3.55 23.75 -21.29
CA SER A 132 2.35 23.94 -22.12
C SER A 132 2.78 24.32 -23.52
N LEU A 133 2.17 23.68 -24.51
CA LEU A 133 2.21 24.15 -25.88
C LEU A 133 1.03 25.12 -26.05
N PRO A 134 1.27 26.39 -26.45
CA PRO A 134 0.17 27.28 -26.81
C PRO A 134 -0.62 26.62 -27.94
N GLU A 135 -1.92 26.44 -27.74
CA GLU A 135 -2.81 25.74 -28.67
C GLU A 135 -2.66 26.30 -30.09
N ALA A 136 -2.29 25.43 -31.03
CA ALA A 136 -2.61 25.59 -32.45
C ALA A 136 -2.56 24.23 -33.14
N CYS A 137 -3.67 23.51 -33.06
CA CYS A 137 -4.31 22.93 -34.24
C CYS A 137 -5.75 22.57 -33.86
N ASP A 138 -6.63 23.58 -33.91
CA ASP A 138 -7.97 23.38 -34.43
C ASP A 138 -7.84 22.60 -35.75
N GLN A 139 -7.98 21.28 -35.73
CA GLN A 139 -8.40 20.55 -36.93
C GLN A 139 -9.92 20.72 -37.07
N LYS A 140 -10.34 21.94 -37.43
CA LYS A 140 -11.48 22.11 -38.33
C LYS A 140 -10.96 21.92 -39.74
N GLN A 141 -11.15 20.72 -40.29
CA GLN A 141 -11.55 20.48 -41.69
C GLN A 141 -11.83 19.01 -41.94
#